data_AF-A0A8H4AMC0-F1
#
_entry.id   AF-A0A8H4AMC0-F1
#
_cell.length_a   1.000
_cell.length_b   1.000
_cell.length_c   1.000
_cell.angle_alpha   90.00
_cell.angle_beta   90.00
_cell.angle_gamma   90.00
#
_symmetry.space_group_name_H-M   'P 1'
#
loop_
_entity.id
_entity.type
_entity.pdbx_description
1 polymer ?
#
loop_
_entity_poly.entity_id
_entity_poly.type
_entity_poly.pdbx_seq_one_letter_code
_entity_poly.pdbx_strand_id
1 'polypeptide(L)'
;MSSEQAIPAELQQYIDQAVSKLPVNSSWSFIQGFLLGQLTIVVLILAFIKFMLLEKATKQQKRRLPIQTPINSKTASVSPASTILSKTLYDPKYHLPESTDWLNVLLAQAIYLYREEAKTDNRLIRFVDELLNDGVKPDFMGPIEVTRLDIGEEYPILSNARIRPTETMSRVRVEVDCDFSDQITLGVNTQILINWPKPRIAALPISLVLSIAKFAATITLEIVVHDQNLKTCLKSHI
;
A
#
# COMPACT_ATOMS: atom_id res chain seq x y z
N MET A 1 -43.63 26.46 -77.59
CA MET A 1 -42.46 25.80 -78.22
C MET A 1 -41.91 24.85 -77.19
N SER A 2 -42.52 23.66 -77.17
CA SER A 2 -42.25 22.57 -76.25
C SER A 2 -41.45 21.54 -77.03
N SER A 3 -40.27 21.22 -76.53
CA SER A 3 -39.48 20.07 -76.96
C SER A 3 -38.85 19.49 -75.70
N GLU A 4 -39.66 18.76 -74.94
CA GLU A 4 -39.23 17.96 -73.80
C GLU A 4 -38.32 16.84 -74.36
N GLN A 5 -37.01 17.03 -74.27
CA GLN A 5 -36.03 16.03 -74.68
C GLN A 5 -36.06 14.89 -73.66
N ALA A 6 -36.94 13.93 -73.92
CA ALA A 6 -36.95 12.65 -73.24
C ALA A 6 -35.60 11.96 -73.44
N ILE A 7 -35.02 11.48 -72.33
CA ILE A 7 -33.79 10.69 -72.35
C ILE A 7 -34.05 9.44 -73.22
N PRO A 8 -33.20 9.12 -74.21
CA PRO A 8 -33.34 7.93 -75.03
C PRO A 8 -33.36 6.66 -74.18
N ALA A 9 -34.30 5.75 -74.44
CA ALA A 9 -34.46 4.49 -73.71
C ALA A 9 -33.18 3.62 -73.70
N GLU A 10 -32.33 3.75 -74.72
CA GLU A 10 -31.03 3.08 -74.78
C GLU A 10 -30.06 3.57 -73.70
N LEU A 11 -30.04 4.88 -73.39
CA LEU A 11 -29.17 5.41 -72.34
C LEU A 11 -29.68 5.03 -70.94
N GLN A 12 -31.00 4.89 -70.76
CA GLN A 12 -31.58 4.34 -69.54
C GLN A 12 -31.20 2.87 -69.36
N GLN A 13 -31.25 2.05 -70.42
CA GLN A 13 -30.78 0.66 -70.37
C GLN A 13 -29.28 0.54 -70.04
N TYR A 14 -28.45 1.46 -70.53
CA TYR A 14 -27.02 1.50 -70.17
C TYR A 14 -26.78 1.88 -68.71
N ILE A 15 -27.56 2.82 -68.17
CA ILE A 15 -27.48 3.21 -66.76
C ILE A 15 -27.97 2.07 -65.86
N ASP A 16 -29.08 1.41 -66.20
CA ASP A 16 -29.60 0.28 -65.44
C ASP A 16 -28.65 -0.92 -65.47
N GLN A 17 -28.01 -1.21 -66.62
CA GLN A 17 -26.97 -2.24 -66.71
C GLN A 17 -25.68 -1.89 -65.95
N ALA A 18 -25.35 -0.61 -65.80
CA ALA A 18 -24.20 -0.16 -65.01
C ALA A 18 -24.49 -0.23 -63.51
N VAL A 19 -25.70 0.13 -63.08
CA VAL A 19 -26.14 0.08 -61.68
C VAL A 19 -26.32 -1.37 -61.21
N SER A 20 -26.82 -2.28 -62.06
CA SER A 20 -27.00 -3.70 -61.70
C SER A 20 -25.69 -4.48 -61.55
N LYS A 21 -24.56 -3.91 -61.98
CA LYS A 21 -23.22 -4.52 -61.89
C LYS A 21 -22.38 -4.01 -60.73
N LEU A 22 -22.88 -3.04 -59.95
CA LEU A 22 -22.24 -2.67 -58.70
C LEU A 22 -22.53 -3.77 -57.66
N PRO A 23 -21.50 -4.35 -57.01
CA PRO A 23 -21.76 -5.27 -55.92
C PRO A 23 -22.43 -4.47 -54.80
N VAL A 24 -23.71 -4.75 -54.55
CA VAL A 24 -24.38 -4.34 -53.31
C VAL A 24 -23.73 -5.15 -52.21
N ASN A 25 -22.65 -4.58 -51.66
CA ASN A 25 -21.83 -5.22 -50.65
C ASN A 25 -22.69 -5.48 -49.43
N SER A 26 -23.03 -6.75 -49.27
CA SER A 26 -23.78 -7.33 -48.16
C SER A 26 -23.21 -6.84 -46.82
N SER A 27 -23.88 -5.85 -46.22
CA SER A 27 -23.65 -5.37 -44.84
C SER A 27 -23.71 -6.50 -43.81
N TRP A 28 -24.26 -7.65 -44.19
CA TRP A 28 -24.30 -8.88 -43.43
C TRP A 28 -22.93 -9.52 -43.21
N SER A 29 -22.00 -9.43 -44.17
CA SER A 29 -20.65 -10.01 -44.03
C SER A 29 -19.83 -9.26 -42.97
N PHE A 30 -20.00 -7.93 -42.89
CA PHE A 30 -19.33 -7.10 -41.89
C PHE A 30 -19.89 -7.35 -40.48
N ILE A 31 -21.21 -7.39 -40.33
CA ILE A 31 -21.87 -7.68 -39.03
C ILE A 31 -21.53 -9.09 -38.55
N GLN A 32 -21.49 -10.08 -39.45
CA GLN A 32 -21.10 -11.46 -39.14
C GLN A 32 -19.63 -11.54 -38.68
N GLY A 33 -18.71 -10.86 -39.37
CA GLY A 33 -17.30 -10.77 -38.96
C GLY A 33 -17.11 -10.04 -37.63
N PHE A 34 -17.87 -8.96 -37.40
CA PHE A 34 -17.82 -8.17 -36.17
C PHE A 34 -18.36 -8.96 -34.96
N LEU A 35 -19.50 -9.64 -35.10
CA LEU A 35 -20.05 -10.51 -34.06
C LEU A 35 -19.11 -11.68 -33.74
N LEU A 36 -18.49 -12.27 -34.76
CA LEU A 36 -17.51 -13.35 -34.57
C LEU A 36 -16.24 -12.86 -33.86
N GLY A 37 -15.79 -11.63 -34.17
CA GLY A 37 -14.67 -10.96 -33.50
C GLY A 37 -14.95 -10.59 -32.04
N GLN A 38 -16.14 -10.04 -31.76
CA GLN A 38 -16.55 -9.78 -30.37
C GLN A 38 -16.69 -11.06 -29.56
N LEU A 39 -17.25 -12.12 -30.15
CA LEU A 39 -17.40 -13.41 -29.48
C LEU A 39 -16.03 -14.03 -29.16
N THR A 40 -15.05 -13.93 -30.06
CA THR A 40 -13.69 -14.41 -29.80
C THR A 40 -12.97 -13.61 -28.72
N ILE A 41 -13.14 -12.28 -28.68
CA ILE A 41 -12.61 -11.44 -27.59
C ILE A 41 -13.25 -11.78 -26.24
N VAL A 42 -14.56 -11.97 -26.19
CA VAL A 42 -15.27 -12.32 -24.95
C VAL A 42 -14.81 -13.69 -24.43
N VAL A 43 -14.63 -14.68 -25.32
CA VAL A 43 -14.10 -15.99 -24.95
C VAL A 43 -12.68 -15.89 -24.40
N LEU A 44 -11.81 -15.07 -25.00
CA LEU A 44 -10.45 -14.84 -24.48
C LEU A 44 -10.47 -14.14 -23.12
N ILE A 45 -11.35 -13.16 -22.91
CA ILE A 45 -11.49 -12.48 -21.60
C ILE A 45 -12.00 -13.49 -20.55
N LEU A 46 -13.00 -14.32 -20.86
CA LEU A 46 -13.50 -15.34 -19.95
C LEU A 46 -12.45 -16.42 -19.65
N ALA A 47 -11.68 -16.84 -20.65
CA ALA A 47 -10.57 -17.76 -20.48
C ALA A 47 -9.45 -17.15 -19.63
N PHE A 48 -9.12 -15.88 -19.84
CA PHE A 48 -8.14 -15.12 -19.06
C PHE A 48 -8.58 -14.95 -17.60
N ILE A 49 -9.86 -14.59 -17.37
CA ILE A 49 -10.43 -14.51 -16.02
C ILE A 49 -10.42 -15.89 -15.36
N LYS A 50 -10.82 -16.96 -16.07
CA LYS A 50 -10.74 -18.33 -15.56
C LYS A 50 -9.30 -18.74 -15.24
N PHE A 51 -8.33 -18.39 -16.07
CA PHE A 51 -6.91 -18.69 -15.85
C PHE A 51 -6.36 -17.91 -14.65
N MET A 52 -6.66 -16.61 -14.55
CA MET A 52 -6.30 -15.75 -13.42
C MET A 52 -6.92 -16.19 -12.09
N LEU A 53 -8.17 -16.66 -12.10
CA LEU A 53 -8.88 -17.12 -10.89
C LEU A 53 -8.59 -18.58 -10.53
N LEU A 54 -8.39 -19.46 -11.52
CA LEU A 54 -8.37 -20.91 -11.31
C LEU A 54 -6.97 -21.53 -11.33
N GLU A 55 -5.94 -20.84 -11.85
CA GLU A 55 -4.58 -21.40 -11.88
C GLU A 55 -3.74 -21.08 -10.63
N LYS A 56 -4.25 -20.26 -9.69
CA LYS A 56 -3.65 -20.08 -8.37
C LYS A 56 -4.07 -21.13 -7.32
N ALA A 57 -4.48 -22.34 -7.73
CA ALA A 57 -4.95 -23.36 -6.77
C ALA A 57 -4.54 -24.82 -7.06
N THR A 58 -3.51 -25.09 -7.86
CA THR A 58 -3.00 -26.47 -7.95
C THR A 58 -1.48 -26.54 -7.98
N LYS A 59 -0.89 -26.58 -6.79
CA LYS A 59 0.23 -27.47 -6.45
C LYS A 59 0.52 -27.36 -4.96
N GLN A 60 -0.16 -28.18 -4.15
CA GLN A 60 0.48 -28.83 -3.01
C GLN A 60 -0.05 -30.26 -2.84
N GLN A 61 0.88 -31.17 -3.12
CA GLN A 61 0.84 -32.59 -2.87
C GLN A 61 1.21 -32.82 -1.40
N LYS A 62 0.35 -33.49 -0.62
CA LYS A 62 0.80 -34.52 0.36
C LYS A 62 -0.35 -35.22 1.10
N ARG A 63 -0.24 -36.56 1.06
CA ARG A 63 -0.53 -37.56 2.11
C ARG A 63 -1.93 -37.57 2.73
N ARG A 64 -2.75 -38.52 2.25
CA ARG A 64 -3.81 -39.14 3.04
C ARG A 64 -3.21 -39.96 4.18
N LEU A 65 -3.81 -39.86 5.37
CA LEU A 65 -4.08 -40.93 6.35
C LEU A 65 -5.13 -40.39 7.36
N PRO A 66 -5.87 -41.27 8.06
CA PRO A 66 -7.32 -41.17 8.25
C PRO A 66 -7.70 -40.47 9.56
N ILE A 67 -8.98 -40.10 9.69
CA ILE A 67 -9.86 -40.22 10.88
C ILE A 67 -10.97 -39.16 10.76
N GLN A 68 -12.22 -39.63 10.68
CA GLN A 68 -13.38 -38.83 11.06
C GLN A 68 -14.15 -39.59 12.13
N THR A 69 -14.10 -39.09 13.36
CA THR A 69 -15.17 -39.25 14.34
C THR A 69 -15.87 -37.90 14.47
N PRO A 70 -17.21 -37.84 14.42
CA PRO A 70 -17.93 -36.58 14.58
C PRO A 70 -18.09 -36.30 16.08
N ILE A 71 -17.38 -35.31 16.60
CA ILE A 71 -17.63 -34.76 17.94
C ILE A 71 -18.56 -33.56 17.80
N ASN A 72 -19.81 -33.78 18.22
CA ASN A 72 -20.73 -32.74 18.62
C ASN A 72 -20.05 -31.80 19.63
N SER A 73 -19.93 -30.51 19.29
CA SER A 73 -19.80 -29.48 20.31
C SER A 73 -20.52 -28.20 19.89
N LYS A 74 -21.34 -27.77 20.86
CA LYS A 74 -22.12 -26.55 21.00
C LYS A 74 -21.48 -25.33 20.33
N THR A 75 -22.34 -24.53 19.70
CA THR A 75 -22.10 -23.20 19.13
C THR A 75 -21.39 -22.25 20.11
N ALA A 76 -20.07 -22.39 20.23
CA ALA A 76 -19.21 -21.33 20.71
C ALA A 76 -19.13 -20.27 19.59
N SER A 77 -19.37 -19.01 19.91
CA SER A 77 -19.20 -17.89 18.99
C SER A 77 -17.76 -17.92 18.44
N VAL A 78 -17.61 -18.41 17.20
CA VAL A 78 -16.32 -18.51 16.53
C VAL A 78 -15.78 -17.09 16.40
N SER A 79 -14.64 -16.81 17.04
CA SER A 79 -14.08 -15.47 17.02
C SER A 79 -13.65 -15.10 15.59
N PRO A 80 -13.83 -13.85 15.14
CA PRO A 80 -13.52 -13.47 13.76
C PRO A 80 -12.05 -13.73 13.41
N ALA A 81 -11.13 -13.52 14.36
CA ALA A 81 -9.72 -13.86 14.20
C ALA A 81 -9.50 -15.36 13.90
N SER A 82 -10.18 -16.27 14.59
CA SER A 82 -10.06 -17.71 14.33
C SER A 82 -10.59 -18.12 12.95
N THR A 83 -11.65 -17.47 12.47
CA THR A 83 -12.15 -17.63 11.09
C THR A 83 -11.12 -17.15 10.08
N ILE A 84 -10.52 -15.97 10.30
CA ILE A 84 -9.51 -15.41 9.40
C ILE A 84 -8.30 -16.36 9.33
N LEU A 85 -7.72 -16.70 10.47
CA LEU A 85 -6.54 -17.58 10.56
C LEU A 85 -6.76 -18.94 9.90
N SER A 86 -7.92 -19.58 10.15
CA SER A 86 -8.26 -20.86 9.53
C SER A 86 -8.49 -20.75 8.02
N LYS A 87 -9.11 -19.66 7.54
CA LYS A 87 -9.33 -19.42 6.10
C LYS A 87 -8.04 -19.03 5.36
N THR A 88 -7.11 -18.37 6.05
CA THR A 88 -5.79 -18.05 5.51
C THR A 88 -4.79 -19.18 5.69
N LEU A 89 -5.21 -20.35 6.23
CA LEU A 89 -4.37 -21.52 6.49
C LEU A 89 -3.15 -21.21 7.39
N TYR A 90 -3.28 -20.20 8.26
CA TYR A 90 -2.21 -19.75 9.16
C TYR A 90 -2.49 -20.22 10.57
N ASP A 91 -1.65 -21.12 11.10
CA ASP A 91 -1.72 -21.56 12.50
C ASP A 91 -0.63 -20.86 13.32
N PRO A 92 -0.97 -19.94 14.24
CA PRO A 92 0.02 -19.23 15.06
C PRO A 92 0.97 -20.10 15.88
N LYS A 93 0.63 -21.38 16.13
CA LYS A 93 1.45 -22.30 16.94
C LYS A 93 2.49 -23.07 16.13
N TYR A 94 2.18 -23.38 14.88
CA TYR A 94 3.02 -24.23 14.03
C TYR A 94 3.65 -23.47 12.85
N HIS A 95 3.23 -22.24 12.59
CA HIS A 95 3.84 -21.42 11.55
C HIS A 95 5.22 -20.92 12.00
N LEU A 96 6.24 -21.21 11.19
CA LEU A 96 7.57 -20.65 11.38
C LEU A 96 7.56 -19.16 11.03
N PRO A 97 8.51 -18.37 11.56
CA PRO A 97 8.67 -17.00 11.12
C PRO A 97 8.96 -16.91 9.63
N GLU A 98 8.35 -15.94 8.98
CA GLU A 98 8.48 -15.69 7.55
C GLU A 98 9.70 -14.80 7.25
N SER A 99 10.28 -14.99 6.07
CA SER A 99 11.33 -14.11 5.55
C SER A 99 10.73 -12.84 4.97
N THR A 100 11.38 -11.72 5.25
CA THR A 100 11.00 -10.36 4.81
C THR A 100 12.01 -9.78 3.81
N ASP A 101 12.76 -10.64 3.11
CA ASP A 101 13.88 -10.22 2.25
C ASP A 101 13.43 -9.32 1.09
N TRP A 102 12.29 -9.64 0.47
CA TRP A 102 11.74 -8.80 -0.60
C TRP A 102 11.38 -7.39 -0.09
N LEU A 103 10.88 -7.30 1.14
CA LEU A 103 10.53 -6.03 1.78
C LEU A 103 11.78 -5.25 2.15
N ASN A 104 12.83 -5.93 2.63
CA ASN A 104 14.13 -5.30 2.90
C ASN A 104 14.70 -4.63 1.65
N VAL A 105 14.65 -5.30 0.49
CA VAL A 105 15.13 -4.73 -0.78
C VAL A 105 14.31 -3.51 -1.20
N LEU A 106 12.98 -3.58 -1.13
CA LEU A 106 12.12 -2.44 -1.49
C LEU A 106 12.23 -1.28 -0.50
N LEU A 107 12.35 -1.57 0.79
CA LEU A 107 12.55 -0.56 1.82
C LEU A 107 13.90 0.13 1.66
N ALA A 108 14.96 -0.62 1.38
CA ALA A 108 16.27 -0.07 1.06
C ALA A 108 16.20 0.84 -0.17
N GLN A 109 15.50 0.41 -1.23
CA GLN A 109 15.28 1.25 -2.41
C GLN A 109 14.53 2.54 -2.08
N ALA A 110 13.49 2.48 -1.25
CA ALA A 110 12.72 3.67 -0.85
C ALA A 110 13.58 4.64 -0.02
N ILE A 111 14.34 4.13 0.95
CA ILE A 111 15.25 4.93 1.79
C ILE A 111 16.35 5.55 0.94
N TYR A 112 16.93 4.81 -0.01
CA TYR A 112 17.94 5.32 -0.92
C TYR A 112 17.42 6.53 -1.71
N LEU A 113 16.24 6.40 -2.33
CA LEU A 113 15.62 7.49 -3.09
C LEU A 113 15.35 8.72 -2.22
N TYR A 114 14.84 8.49 -1.01
CA TYR A 114 14.57 9.57 -0.07
C TYR A 114 15.85 10.28 0.40
N ARG A 115 16.94 9.54 0.65
CA ARG A 115 18.25 10.11 1.00
C ARG A 115 18.79 10.99 -0.12
N GLU A 116 18.71 10.55 -1.38
CA GLU A 116 19.17 11.33 -2.53
C GLU A 116 18.37 12.62 -2.73
N GLU A 117 17.04 12.57 -2.56
CA GLU A 117 16.19 13.77 -2.59
C GLU A 117 16.56 14.72 -1.45
N ALA A 118 16.74 14.20 -0.24
CA ALA A 118 16.94 15.02 0.94
C ALA A 118 18.32 15.67 1.06
N LYS A 119 19.36 15.08 0.44
CA LYS A 119 20.68 15.73 0.28
C LYS A 119 20.59 17.03 -0.51
N THR A 120 19.64 17.12 -1.43
CA THR A 120 19.45 18.28 -2.30
C THR A 120 18.58 19.35 -1.63
N ASP A 121 17.52 18.94 -0.93
CA ASP A 121 16.44 19.85 -0.53
C ASP A 121 16.49 20.34 0.93
N ASN A 122 17.48 19.97 1.75
CA ASN A 122 17.57 20.31 3.21
C ASN A 122 16.28 20.01 4.01
N ARG A 123 15.36 19.23 3.45
CA ARG A 123 13.99 19.02 3.94
C ARG A 123 13.99 18.30 5.30
N LEU A 124 14.93 17.39 5.48
CA LEU A 124 15.12 16.63 6.70
C LEU A 124 15.50 17.53 7.88
N ILE A 125 16.45 18.45 7.66
CA ILE A 125 16.92 19.36 8.70
C ILE A 125 15.75 20.22 9.17
N ARG A 126 14.98 20.79 8.24
CA ARG A 126 13.78 21.56 8.57
C ARG A 126 12.73 20.72 9.30
N PHE A 127 12.47 19.50 8.86
CA PHE A 127 11.51 18.62 9.52
C PHE A 127 11.90 18.31 10.96
N VAL A 128 13.18 17.99 11.20
CA VAL A 128 13.68 17.74 12.56
C VAL A 128 13.66 19.03 13.40
N ASP A 129 14.01 20.17 12.81
CA ASP A 129 13.97 21.47 13.48
C ASP A 129 12.54 21.86 13.89
N GLU A 130 11.56 21.68 13.00
CA GLU A 130 10.13 21.86 13.28
C GLU A 130 9.70 20.92 14.41
N LEU A 131 9.98 19.61 14.30
CA LEU A 131 9.60 18.63 15.34
C LEU A 131 10.21 18.93 16.71
N LEU A 132 11.47 19.37 16.77
CA LEU A 132 12.14 19.70 18.03
C LEU A 132 11.61 20.99 18.66
N ASN A 133 11.02 21.88 17.87
CA ASN A 133 10.51 23.17 18.35
C ASN A 133 8.97 23.24 18.46
N ASP A 134 8.20 22.30 17.90
CA ASP A 134 6.71 22.28 17.92
C ASP A 134 6.09 21.91 19.29
N GLY A 135 6.90 21.34 20.21
CA GLY A 135 6.45 20.89 21.53
C GLY A 135 6.49 21.94 22.65
N VAL A 136 6.02 21.55 23.85
CA VAL A 136 6.18 22.37 25.07
C VAL A 136 7.64 22.33 25.51
N LYS A 137 8.35 23.44 25.29
CA LYS A 137 9.75 23.58 25.68
C LYS A 137 9.89 24.06 27.13
N PRO A 138 10.81 23.49 27.93
CA PRO A 138 11.07 23.99 29.28
C PRO A 138 11.58 25.44 29.28
N ASP A 139 11.24 26.22 30.32
CA ASP A 139 11.59 27.65 30.44
C ASP A 139 13.10 27.95 30.48
N PHE A 140 13.92 26.94 30.75
CA PHE A 140 15.38 27.04 30.76
C PHE A 140 15.99 26.73 29.39
N MET A 141 15.20 26.42 28.36
CA MET A 141 15.69 26.02 27.04
C MET A 141 15.25 27.03 25.98
N GLY A 142 16.22 27.54 25.22
CA GLY A 142 16.02 28.42 24.08
C GLY A 142 15.69 27.65 22.79
N PRO A 143 15.68 28.31 21.62
CA PRO A 143 15.49 27.62 20.33
C PRO A 143 16.50 26.48 20.16
N ILE A 144 16.04 25.37 19.60
CA ILE A 144 16.93 24.26 19.22
C ILE A 144 17.15 24.43 17.73
N GLU A 145 18.39 24.55 17.30
CA GLU A 145 18.78 24.69 15.91
C GLU A 145 19.52 23.43 15.48
N VAL A 146 19.01 22.75 14.46
CA VAL A 146 19.70 21.59 13.89
C VAL A 146 20.88 22.06 13.04
N THR A 147 22.10 21.75 13.46
CA THR A 147 23.34 22.15 12.76
C THR A 147 23.84 21.10 11.78
N ARG A 148 23.66 19.82 12.11
CA ARG A 148 24.11 18.68 11.30
C ARG A 148 23.13 17.52 11.45
N LEU A 149 22.85 16.84 10.35
CA LEU A 149 22.06 15.61 10.37
C LEU A 149 22.68 14.65 9.35
N ASP A 150 23.07 13.49 9.84
CA ASP A 150 23.57 12.36 9.07
C ASP A 150 22.71 11.13 9.40
N ILE A 151 22.14 10.51 8.37
CA ILE A 151 21.21 9.37 8.49
C ILE A 151 21.93 8.05 8.19
N GLY A 152 23.24 8.09 7.93
CA GLY A 152 24.04 6.92 7.60
C GLY A 152 23.83 6.42 6.17
N GLU A 153 24.41 5.25 5.88
CA GLU A 153 24.47 4.63 4.55
C GLU A 153 23.83 3.24 4.52
N GLU A 154 23.77 2.55 5.65
CA GLU A 154 23.16 1.22 5.78
C GLU A 154 21.63 1.30 5.82
N TYR A 155 20.99 0.13 5.75
CA TYR A 155 19.54 -0.02 5.72
C TYR A 155 19.03 -0.92 6.85
N PRO A 156 17.83 -0.66 7.39
CA PRO A 156 17.23 -1.51 8.41
C PRO A 156 16.85 -2.87 7.83
N ILE A 157 17.17 -3.93 8.57
CA ILE A 157 16.86 -5.31 8.21
C ILE A 157 15.66 -5.78 9.02
N LEU A 158 14.57 -6.08 8.31
CA LEU A 158 13.41 -6.72 8.88
C LEU A 158 13.59 -8.24 8.81
N SER A 159 13.19 -8.95 9.87
CA SER A 159 13.23 -10.40 9.95
C SER A 159 12.15 -10.95 10.89
N ASN A 160 12.01 -12.27 10.92
CA ASN A 160 11.21 -12.99 11.91
C ASN A 160 9.73 -12.53 11.95
N ALA A 161 9.16 -12.27 10.78
CA ALA A 161 7.77 -11.82 10.66
C ALA A 161 6.80 -12.95 11.03
N ARG A 162 5.88 -12.67 11.95
CA ARG A 162 4.94 -13.68 12.46
C ARG A 162 3.62 -13.07 12.88
N ILE A 163 2.55 -13.82 12.72
CA ILE A 163 1.22 -13.42 13.18
C ILE A 163 0.99 -13.97 14.58
N ARG A 164 0.61 -13.09 15.51
CA ARG A 164 0.20 -13.46 16.87
C ARG A 164 -1.26 -13.05 17.10
N PRO A 165 -2.08 -13.91 17.72
CA PRO A 165 -3.40 -13.48 18.17
C PRO A 165 -3.25 -12.48 19.33
N THR A 166 -4.10 -11.45 19.35
CA THR A 166 -4.18 -10.51 20.46
C THR A 166 -4.97 -11.13 21.63
N GLU A 167 -4.71 -10.70 22.86
CA GLU A 167 -5.45 -11.16 24.06
C GLU A 167 -6.96 -10.94 23.93
N THR A 168 -7.35 -9.86 23.25
CA THR A 168 -8.70 -9.67 22.73
C THR A 168 -8.93 -10.67 21.60
N MET A 169 -9.65 -11.76 21.92
CA MET A 169 -9.93 -12.95 21.09
C MET A 169 -10.43 -12.69 19.65
N SER A 170 -10.73 -11.45 19.27
CA SER A 170 -11.22 -11.05 17.96
C SER A 170 -10.16 -10.48 17.01
N ARG A 171 -8.90 -10.30 17.43
CA ARG A 171 -7.91 -9.55 16.64
C ARG A 171 -6.60 -10.31 16.46
N VAL A 172 -5.91 -9.98 15.38
CA VAL A 172 -4.57 -10.49 15.04
C VAL A 172 -3.61 -9.32 14.89
N ARG A 173 -2.38 -9.51 15.35
CA ARG A 173 -1.28 -8.56 15.17
C ARG A 173 -0.12 -9.23 14.47
N VAL A 174 0.64 -8.45 13.72
CA VAL A 174 1.90 -8.89 13.11
C VAL A 174 3.04 -8.39 13.98
N GLU A 175 3.99 -9.27 14.29
CA GLU A 175 5.25 -8.95 14.94
C GLU A 175 6.38 -9.11 13.91
N VAL A 176 7.24 -8.11 13.78
CA VAL A 176 8.40 -8.11 12.89
C VAL A 176 9.60 -7.56 13.65
N ASP A 177 10.72 -8.28 13.64
CA ASP A 177 11.95 -7.81 14.27
C ASP A 177 12.71 -6.93 13.28
N CYS A 178 13.21 -5.79 13.75
CA CYS A 178 13.93 -4.76 12.98
C CYS A 178 15.30 -4.53 13.63
N ASP A 179 16.38 -4.77 12.89
CA ASP A 179 17.75 -4.44 13.31
C ASP A 179 18.34 -3.42 12.33
N PHE A 180 18.87 -2.33 12.86
CA PHE A 180 19.55 -1.28 12.14
C PHE A 180 20.90 -1.01 12.81
N SER A 181 21.98 -1.24 12.09
CA SER A 181 23.34 -1.14 12.60
C SER A 181 24.13 -0.14 11.78
N ASP A 182 23.94 1.15 12.10
CA ASP A 182 24.63 2.26 11.46
C ASP A 182 24.73 3.45 12.43
N GLN A 183 25.55 4.43 12.10
CA GLN A 183 25.72 5.67 12.86
C GLN A 183 24.85 6.80 12.30
N ILE A 184 23.69 7.03 12.94
CA ILE A 184 22.87 8.23 12.69
C ILE A 184 23.33 9.32 13.64
N THR A 185 23.74 10.47 13.10
CA THR A 185 24.30 11.58 13.89
C THR A 185 23.44 12.85 13.74
N LEU A 186 23.02 13.41 14.86
CA LEU A 186 22.27 14.67 14.95
C LEU A 186 23.06 15.67 15.80
N GLY A 187 23.52 16.74 15.16
CA GLY A 187 24.11 17.90 15.81
C GLY A 187 23.05 18.97 16.06
N VAL A 188 22.87 19.37 17.31
CA VAL A 188 21.96 20.47 17.69
C VAL A 188 22.71 21.54 18.46
N ASN A 189 22.38 22.79 18.16
CA ASN A 189 22.77 23.95 18.94
C ASN A 189 21.56 24.40 19.75
N THR A 190 21.73 24.64 21.04
CA THR A 190 20.66 25.17 21.88
C THR A 190 21.24 26.13 22.92
N GLN A 191 20.36 26.92 23.52
CA GLN A 191 20.75 27.89 24.53
C GLN A 191 20.07 27.54 25.85
N ILE A 192 20.83 27.44 26.94
CA ILE A 192 20.24 27.30 28.27
C ILE A 192 20.00 28.71 28.83
N LEU A 193 18.74 29.01 29.14
CA LEU A 193 18.31 30.25 29.76
C LEU A 193 18.43 30.15 31.29
N ILE A 194 19.24 31.04 31.88
CA ILE A 194 19.46 31.12 33.32
C ILE A 194 18.50 32.16 33.91
N ASN A 195 17.67 31.72 34.85
CA ASN A 195 16.57 32.52 35.42
C ASN A 195 16.79 32.96 36.88
N TRP A 196 18.02 32.88 37.42
CA TRP A 196 18.32 33.29 38.79
C TRP A 196 19.45 34.34 38.83
N PRO A 197 19.35 35.43 39.62
CA PRO A 197 18.25 35.85 40.53
C PRO A 197 17.06 36.61 39.87
N LYS A 198 17.08 36.87 38.56
CA LYS A 198 15.97 37.43 37.78
C LYS A 198 15.73 36.53 36.55
N PRO A 199 14.50 36.47 36.01
CA PRO A 199 14.25 35.71 34.78
C PRO A 199 15.05 36.26 33.60
N ARG A 200 15.53 35.36 32.73
CA ARG A 200 16.24 35.65 31.47
C ARG A 200 17.50 36.52 31.65
N ILE A 201 18.30 36.28 32.71
CA ILE A 201 19.55 37.04 32.95
C ILE A 201 20.62 36.71 31.93
N ALA A 202 20.77 35.43 31.59
CA ALA A 202 21.83 34.97 30.70
C ALA A 202 21.34 33.81 29.85
N ALA A 203 21.92 33.69 28.66
CA ALA A 203 21.76 32.55 27.77
C ALA A 203 23.14 31.91 27.55
N LEU A 204 23.26 30.62 27.86
CA LEU A 204 24.48 29.85 27.66
C LEU A 204 24.35 29.02 26.37
N PRO A 205 25.10 29.32 25.30
CA PRO A 205 25.08 28.51 24.08
C PRO A 205 25.79 27.17 24.31
N ILE A 206 25.16 26.09 23.87
CA ILE A 206 25.68 24.73 23.97
C ILE A 206 25.47 24.01 22.64
N SER A 207 26.55 23.41 22.13
CA SER A 207 26.52 22.55 20.95
C SER A 207 26.60 21.08 21.41
N LEU A 208 25.63 20.29 20.97
CA LEU A 208 25.48 18.87 21.32
C LEU A 208 25.49 18.04 20.04
N VAL A 209 26.13 16.87 20.10
CA VAL A 209 26.10 15.87 19.03
C VAL A 209 25.61 14.56 19.60
N LEU A 210 24.47 14.09 19.11
CA LEU A 210 23.90 12.79 19.42
C LEU A 210 24.26 11.83 18.30
N SER A 211 24.75 10.65 18.62
CA SER A 211 24.99 9.59 17.64
C SER A 211 24.37 8.27 18.13
N ILE A 212 23.57 7.65 17.27
CA ILE A 212 22.94 6.36 17.50
C ILE A 212 23.66 5.35 16.62
N ALA A 213 24.35 4.38 17.24
CA ALA A 213 25.19 3.40 16.52
C ALA A 213 24.48 2.07 16.21
N LYS A 214 23.47 1.70 17.00
CA LYS A 214 22.68 0.49 16.78
C LYS A 214 21.29 0.67 17.35
N PHE A 215 20.30 0.25 16.58
CA PHE A 215 18.90 0.21 16.96
C PHE A 215 18.35 -1.19 16.64
N ALA A 216 17.79 -1.87 17.65
CA ALA A 216 17.10 -3.13 17.46
C ALA A 216 15.74 -3.04 18.17
N ALA A 217 14.67 -3.42 17.47
CA ALA A 217 13.31 -3.32 17.98
C ALA A 217 12.39 -4.39 17.38
N THR A 218 11.31 -4.71 18.07
CA THR A 218 10.21 -5.53 17.52
C THR A 218 9.04 -4.60 17.20
N ILE A 219 8.71 -4.49 15.91
CA ILE A 219 7.59 -3.71 15.41
C ILE A 219 6.33 -4.55 15.50
N THR A 220 5.27 -3.98 16.10
CA THR A 220 3.94 -4.60 16.16
C THR A 220 2.96 -3.82 15.30
N LEU A 221 2.26 -4.53 14.42
CA LEU A 221 1.27 -3.95 13.53
C LEU A 221 -0.10 -4.54 13.84
N GLU A 222 -1.06 -3.70 14.16
CA GLU A 222 -2.45 -4.10 14.36
C GLU A 222 -3.36 -3.19 13.55
N ILE A 223 -4.24 -3.78 12.75
CA ILE A 223 -5.24 -3.02 11.99
C ILE A 223 -6.44 -2.80 12.90
N VAL A 224 -6.67 -1.55 13.29
CA VAL A 224 -7.85 -1.11 14.06
C VAL A 224 -8.78 -0.37 13.11
N VAL A 225 -10.01 -0.84 12.98
CA VAL A 225 -11.08 -0.01 12.43
C VAL A 225 -11.58 0.86 13.57
N HIS A 226 -11.23 2.15 13.53
CA HIS A 226 -11.71 3.11 14.51
C HIS A 226 -13.11 3.58 14.08
N ASP A 227 -14.14 3.17 14.82
CA ASP A 227 -15.49 3.71 14.63
C ASP A 227 -15.58 5.09 15.31
N GLN A 228 -15.68 6.15 14.51
CA GLN A 228 -15.79 7.52 15.00
C GLN A 228 -17.21 7.93 15.42
N ASN A 229 -18.20 7.02 15.42
CA ASN A 229 -19.59 7.38 15.69
C ASN A 229 -20.01 7.54 17.17
N LEU A 230 -19.08 7.63 18.13
CA LEU A 230 -19.43 7.77 19.55
C LEU A 230 -18.93 9.06 20.24
N LYS A 231 -18.32 10.00 19.52
CA LYS A 231 -17.84 11.27 20.12
C LYS A 231 -18.79 12.48 20.00
N THR A 232 -19.97 12.34 19.39
CA THR A 232 -20.93 13.46 19.26
C THR A 232 -22.17 13.37 20.15
N CYS A 233 -22.34 12.33 21.00
CA CYS A 233 -23.54 12.19 21.84
C CYS A 233 -23.36 12.46 23.35
N LEU A 234 -22.20 12.94 23.81
CA LEU A 234 -21.97 13.32 25.21
C LEU A 234 -21.32 14.70 25.33
N LYS A 235 -21.89 15.68 24.63
CA LYS A 235 -21.74 17.11 24.96
C LYS A 235 -23.05 17.87 24.74
N SER A 236 -24.14 17.29 25.23
CA SER A 236 -25.36 18.05 25.54
C SER A 236 -26.04 17.40 26.74
N HIS A 237 -25.56 17.72 27.93
CA HIS A 237 -26.44 18.08 29.03
C HIS A 237 -25.61 18.59 30.21
N ILE A 238 -25.93 19.84 30.58
CA ILE A 238 -25.53 20.62 31.76
C ILE A 238 -24.21 21.38 31.59
#